data_AF-D7VRN7-F1
#
_entry.id   AF-D7VRN7-F1
#
_cell.length_a   1.000
_cell.length_b   1.000
_cell.length_c   1.000
_cell.angle_alpha   90.00
_cell.angle_beta   90.00
_cell.angle_gamma   90.00
#
_symmetry.space_group_name_H-M   'P 1'
#
loop_
_entity.id
_entity.type
_entity.pdbx_description
1 polymer ?
#
loop_
_entity_poly.entity_id
_entity_poly.type
_entity_poly.pdbx_seq_one_letter_code
_entity_poly.pdbx_strand_id
1 'polypeptide(L)'
;MKHFEMENSENTYALLIGNDINNISPGKSWNDLLQEIKAKFHIQDIEDTDKPFPMLYEEIFLKAIKGGMKHEKELKTYIANRVTQINPNSIHEQIRQLPAAHIMTTNYEYTLEGQIPVNNNSVVRETTYSVYRRHQLHNKTYWHIHGECNSPNSINLGYEHYCGQLQGMRNYTISGTNYSNPRVNNTSFIRQLSKGKRLACQSWIDLFFTTDIHIFGLALDFVETDLWWLLTYRARSKFYKRSSFIRNTIYYYIPEHYTERSKAKLDLLKTHDVKIVIINENDKQSYYQCILDRLKNSI
;
A
#
# COMPACT_ATOMS: atom_id res chain seq x y z
N MET A 1 -37.60 -20.97 4.60
CA MET A 1 -36.35 -21.76 4.49
C MET A 1 -36.00 -21.84 3.02
N LYS A 2 -35.11 -20.98 2.53
CA LYS A 2 -34.52 -21.09 1.19
C LYS A 2 -33.03 -21.32 1.43
N HIS A 3 -32.61 -22.57 1.26
CA HIS A 3 -31.22 -22.92 1.12
C HIS A 3 -30.70 -22.15 -0.11
N PHE A 4 -29.86 -21.15 0.12
CA PHE A 4 -29.06 -20.58 -0.93
C PHE A 4 -27.73 -21.31 -0.92
N GLU A 5 -27.44 -21.89 -2.08
CA GLU A 5 -26.22 -22.61 -2.40
C GLU A 5 -25.00 -21.77 -2.03
N MET A 6 -24.05 -22.40 -1.34
CA MET A 6 -22.71 -21.89 -1.21
C MET A 6 -22.12 -21.77 -2.61
N GLU A 7 -22.06 -20.55 -3.15
CA GLU A 7 -21.05 -20.24 -4.17
C GLU A 7 -19.71 -20.69 -3.60
N ASN A 8 -19.06 -21.61 -4.32
CA ASN A 8 -17.73 -22.12 -4.01
C ASN A 8 -16.86 -20.96 -3.54
N SER A 9 -16.48 -20.97 -2.26
CA SER A 9 -15.49 -20.05 -1.74
C SER A 9 -14.14 -20.51 -2.28
N GLU A 10 -13.84 -20.16 -3.53
CA GLU A 10 -12.44 -19.97 -3.90
C GLU A 10 -11.84 -19.08 -2.82
N ASN A 11 -10.73 -19.51 -2.26
CA ASN A 11 -10.10 -18.84 -1.14
C ASN A 11 -9.50 -17.53 -1.65
N THR A 12 -10.33 -16.49 -1.81
CA THR A 12 -9.91 -15.23 -2.41
C THR A 12 -9.14 -14.43 -1.38
N TYR A 13 -7.83 -14.34 -1.56
CA TYR A 13 -6.94 -13.48 -0.79
C TYR A 13 -6.64 -12.17 -1.55
N ALA A 14 -6.11 -11.19 -0.82
CA ALA A 14 -5.58 -9.96 -1.36
C ALA A 14 -4.05 -9.90 -1.20
N LEU A 15 -3.40 -9.13 -2.06
CA LEU A 15 -1.97 -8.87 -1.99
C LEU A 15 -1.71 -7.44 -1.53
N LEU A 16 -0.67 -7.21 -0.75
CA LEU A 16 -0.09 -5.89 -0.51
C LEU A 16 1.39 -5.93 -0.87
N ILE A 17 1.75 -5.26 -1.96
CA ILE A 17 3.06 -5.36 -2.58
C ILE A 17 3.79 -4.03 -2.51
N GLY A 18 5.00 -4.03 -1.95
CA GLY A 18 5.87 -2.85 -1.91
C GLY A 18 6.92 -2.84 -3.01
N ASN A 19 7.77 -1.82 -2.97
CA ASN A 19 8.69 -1.48 -4.06
C ASN A 19 9.87 -2.45 -4.24
N ASP A 20 10.18 -3.33 -3.27
CA ASP A 20 11.37 -4.18 -3.39
C ASP A 20 11.30 -5.18 -4.56
N ILE A 21 10.11 -5.51 -5.04
CA ILE A 21 9.93 -6.32 -6.25
C ILE A 21 10.54 -5.68 -7.51
N ASN A 22 10.61 -4.35 -7.56
CA ASN A 22 11.21 -3.62 -8.67
C ASN A 22 12.73 -3.78 -8.70
N ASN A 23 13.35 -4.06 -7.54
CA ASN A 23 14.80 -4.23 -7.40
C ASN A 23 15.30 -5.60 -7.92
N ILE A 24 14.44 -6.42 -8.52
CA ILE A 24 14.88 -7.62 -9.27
C ILE A 24 15.52 -7.20 -10.60
N SER A 25 14.99 -6.14 -11.21
CA SER A 25 15.55 -5.58 -12.43
C SER A 25 16.54 -4.48 -12.08
N PRO A 26 17.66 -4.36 -12.82
CA PRO A 26 18.54 -3.21 -12.68
C PRO A 26 17.76 -1.92 -12.95
N GLY A 27 17.90 -0.96 -12.04
CA GLY A 27 17.19 0.31 -12.10
C GLY A 27 17.92 1.38 -11.30
N LYS A 28 17.41 2.60 -11.35
CA LYS A 28 17.94 3.70 -10.54
C LYS A 28 17.57 3.47 -9.08
N SER A 29 18.56 3.62 -8.21
CA SER A 29 18.34 3.58 -6.78
C SER A 29 17.59 4.83 -6.31
N TRP A 30 16.99 4.75 -5.13
CA TRP A 30 16.44 5.93 -4.46
C TRP A 30 17.50 7.02 -4.24
N ASN A 31 18.74 6.62 -3.95
CA ASN A 31 19.85 7.56 -3.80
C ASN A 31 20.12 8.33 -5.10
N ASP A 32 20.07 7.66 -6.25
CA ASP A 32 20.24 8.34 -7.54
C ASP A 32 19.14 9.37 -7.78
N LEU A 33 17.89 9.04 -7.45
CA LEU A 33 16.76 9.97 -7.54
C LEU A 33 16.94 11.17 -6.59
N LEU A 34 17.41 10.95 -5.35
CA LEU A 34 17.71 12.03 -4.41
C LEU A 34 18.78 12.98 -4.96
N GLN A 35 19.87 12.44 -5.52
CA GLN A 35 20.93 13.27 -6.11
C GLN A 35 20.41 14.08 -7.30
N GLU A 36 19.58 13.48 -8.14
CA GLU A 36 18.95 14.17 -9.26
C GLU A 36 17.98 15.28 -8.82
N ILE A 37 17.20 15.05 -7.76
CA ILE A 37 16.33 16.07 -7.16
C ILE A 37 17.18 17.21 -6.59
N LYS A 38 18.23 16.89 -5.82
CA LYS A 38 19.16 17.89 -5.25
C LYS A 38 19.76 18.75 -6.38
N ALA A 39 20.23 18.13 -7.46
CA ALA A 39 20.79 18.82 -8.62
C ALA A 39 19.74 19.71 -9.33
N LYS A 40 18.54 19.18 -9.59
CA LYS A 40 17.47 19.89 -10.31
C LYS A 40 16.99 21.15 -9.60
N PHE A 41 16.88 21.09 -8.27
CA PHE A 41 16.36 22.20 -7.46
C PHE A 41 17.48 22.99 -6.77
N HIS A 42 18.73 22.79 -7.19
CA HIS A 42 19.92 23.47 -6.64
C HIS A 42 20.02 23.39 -5.11
N ILE A 43 19.66 22.25 -4.55
CA ILE A 43 19.63 22.03 -3.11
C ILE A 43 21.02 21.64 -2.62
N GLN A 44 21.62 22.49 -1.79
CA GLN A 44 22.90 22.23 -1.14
C GLN A 44 22.70 21.74 0.31
N ASP A 45 23.74 21.12 0.86
CA ASP A 45 23.88 20.81 2.30
C ASP A 45 22.74 19.96 2.89
N ILE A 46 22.40 18.83 2.26
CA ILE A 46 21.51 17.82 2.85
C ILE A 46 22.35 16.62 3.29
N GLU A 47 22.49 16.49 4.60
CA GLU A 47 22.87 15.25 5.28
C GLU A 47 21.65 14.32 5.33
N ASP A 48 21.79 13.08 4.85
CA ASP A 48 20.69 12.12 4.72
C ASP A 48 20.85 10.86 5.59
N THR A 49 22.01 10.65 6.23
CA THR A 49 22.36 9.40 6.93
C THR A 49 21.42 9.00 8.07
N ASP A 50 20.87 9.95 8.83
CA ASP A 50 20.04 9.66 10.02
C ASP A 50 18.58 10.13 9.92
N LYS A 51 18.18 10.72 8.79
CA LYS A 51 16.84 11.32 8.66
C LYS A 51 15.84 10.28 8.17
N PRO A 52 14.72 10.07 8.90
CA PRO A 52 13.62 9.27 8.38
C PRO A 52 13.14 9.86 7.05
N PHE A 53 12.83 8.98 6.10
CA PHE A 53 12.52 9.38 4.73
C PHE A 53 11.48 10.51 4.62
N PRO A 54 10.35 10.50 5.36
CA PRO A 54 9.39 11.58 5.26
C PRO A 54 9.93 12.94 5.72
N MET A 55 10.83 12.99 6.71
CA MET A 55 11.47 14.25 7.12
C MET A 55 12.44 14.76 6.06
N LEU A 56 13.20 13.84 5.46
CA LEU A 56 14.12 14.18 4.38
C LEU A 56 13.36 14.77 3.18
N TYR A 57 12.20 14.21 2.85
CA TYR A 57 11.32 14.79 1.84
C TYR A 57 10.88 16.21 2.20
N GLU A 58 10.43 16.45 3.44
CA GLU A 58 10.04 17.80 3.88
C GLU A 58 11.20 18.80 3.79
N GLU A 59 12.42 18.38 4.16
CA GLU A 59 13.60 19.24 4.04
C GLU A 59 13.90 19.60 2.58
N ILE A 60 13.89 18.61 1.68
CA ILE A 60 14.07 18.81 0.24
C ILE A 60 13.02 19.78 -0.30
N PHE A 61 11.75 19.53 0.03
CA PHE A 61 10.63 20.36 -0.41
C PHE A 61 10.78 21.81 0.06
N LEU A 62 11.02 22.03 1.36
CA LEU A 62 11.15 23.36 1.94
C LEU A 62 12.37 24.11 1.42
N LYS A 63 13.50 23.43 1.21
CA LYS A 63 14.69 24.02 0.58
C LYS A 63 14.41 24.40 -0.87
N ALA A 64 13.75 23.54 -1.66
CA ALA A 64 13.37 23.84 -3.04
C ALA A 64 12.43 25.05 -3.14
N ILE A 65 11.41 25.15 -2.26
CA ILE A 65 10.50 26.30 -2.19
C ILE A 65 11.27 27.59 -1.84
N LYS A 66 12.15 27.55 -0.84
CA LYS A 66 13.00 28.71 -0.48
C LYS A 66 13.95 29.11 -1.62
N GLY A 67 14.39 28.14 -2.43
CA GLY A 67 15.20 28.33 -3.62
C GLY A 67 14.41 28.80 -4.86
N GLY A 68 13.10 29.02 -4.76
CA GLY A 68 12.28 29.61 -5.82
C GLY A 68 11.35 28.64 -6.56
N MET A 69 11.30 27.36 -6.18
CA MET A 69 10.22 26.46 -6.65
C MET A 69 8.86 27.02 -6.19
N LYS A 70 7.85 27.02 -7.07
CA LYS A 70 6.55 27.65 -6.77
C LYS A 70 5.56 26.67 -6.17
N HIS A 71 5.56 25.44 -6.66
CA HIS A 71 4.56 24.44 -6.27
C HIS A 71 5.19 23.09 -6.01
N GLU A 72 4.74 22.42 -4.94
CA GLU A 72 5.15 21.05 -4.63
C GLU A 72 4.88 20.07 -5.79
N LYS A 73 3.83 20.33 -6.57
CA LYS A 73 3.50 19.55 -7.77
C LYS A 73 4.69 19.42 -8.72
N GLU A 74 5.59 20.40 -8.80
CA GLU A 74 6.79 20.32 -9.64
C GLU A 74 7.72 19.20 -9.17
N LEU A 75 8.01 19.13 -7.86
CA LEU A 75 8.81 18.07 -7.24
C LEU A 75 8.14 16.70 -7.40
N LYS A 76 6.85 16.60 -7.07
CA LYS A 76 6.11 15.33 -7.21
C LYS A 76 6.01 14.87 -8.66
N THR A 77 5.85 15.78 -9.62
CA THR A 77 5.84 15.44 -11.06
C THR A 77 7.20 14.93 -11.50
N TYR A 78 8.29 15.51 -10.99
CA TYR A 78 9.63 15.01 -11.27
C TYR A 78 9.83 13.58 -10.77
N ILE A 79 9.40 13.29 -9.54
CA ILE A 79 9.42 11.95 -8.95
C ILE A 79 8.55 10.98 -9.76
N ALA A 80 7.32 11.39 -10.08
CA ALA A 80 6.38 10.60 -10.89
C ALA A 80 6.97 10.20 -12.25
N ASN A 81 7.62 11.12 -12.95
CA ASN A 81 8.27 10.85 -14.23
C ASN A 81 9.49 9.92 -14.12
N ARG A 82 10.05 9.76 -12.93
CA ARG A 82 11.18 8.86 -12.70
C ARG A 82 10.74 7.45 -12.39
N VAL A 83 9.72 7.29 -11.56
CA VAL A 83 9.15 5.97 -11.25
C VAL A 83 8.46 5.35 -12.47
N THR A 84 7.98 6.14 -13.44
CA THR A 84 7.47 5.60 -14.73
C THR A 84 8.54 4.89 -15.58
N GLN A 85 9.82 5.02 -15.23
CA GLN A 85 10.93 4.39 -15.95
C GLN A 85 11.32 3.03 -15.35
N ILE A 86 10.65 2.62 -14.27
CA ILE A 86 10.82 1.30 -13.68
C ILE A 86 10.30 0.26 -14.68
N ASN A 87 11.15 -0.70 -15.04
CA ASN A 87 10.79 -1.76 -15.97
C ASN A 87 10.10 -2.92 -15.23
N PRO A 88 9.05 -3.51 -15.81
CA PRO A 88 8.46 -4.72 -15.27
C PRO A 88 9.41 -5.91 -15.40
N ASN A 89 9.13 -6.96 -14.65
CA ASN A 89 9.87 -8.22 -14.68
C ASN A 89 8.91 -9.43 -14.57
N SER A 90 9.44 -10.64 -14.68
CA SER A 90 8.65 -11.87 -14.69
C SER A 90 7.83 -12.10 -13.42
N ILE A 91 8.25 -11.56 -12.25
CA ILE A 91 7.46 -11.67 -11.02
C ILE A 91 6.19 -10.82 -11.12
N HIS A 92 6.24 -9.64 -11.73
CA HIS A 92 5.04 -8.83 -11.99
C HIS A 92 4.02 -9.57 -12.85
N GLU A 93 4.49 -10.23 -13.92
CA GLU A 93 3.64 -11.06 -14.79
C GLU A 93 2.99 -12.20 -14.01
N GLN A 94 3.77 -12.93 -13.20
CA GLN A 94 3.23 -14.03 -12.41
C GLN A 94 2.26 -13.58 -11.32
N ILE A 95 2.46 -12.40 -10.73
CA ILE A 95 1.50 -11.81 -9.77
C ILE A 95 0.15 -11.57 -10.43
N ARG A 96 0.13 -11.10 -11.69
CA ARG A 96 -1.13 -10.93 -12.44
C ARG A 96 -1.87 -12.25 -12.68
N GLN A 97 -1.18 -13.38 -12.68
CA GLN A 97 -1.79 -14.71 -12.87
C GLN A 97 -2.32 -15.34 -11.58
N LEU A 98 -2.01 -14.79 -10.40
CA LEU A 98 -2.57 -15.27 -9.14
C LEU A 98 -4.09 -15.05 -9.10
N PRO A 99 -4.88 -15.88 -8.40
CA PRO A 99 -6.34 -15.68 -8.26
C PRO A 99 -6.74 -14.47 -7.40
N ALA A 100 -5.78 -13.71 -6.85
CA ALA A 100 -6.06 -12.54 -6.02
C ALA A 100 -6.91 -11.51 -6.78
N ALA A 101 -8.12 -11.25 -6.30
CA ALA A 101 -9.02 -10.26 -6.88
C ALA A 101 -8.60 -8.81 -6.55
N HIS A 102 -7.83 -8.65 -5.46
CA HIS A 102 -7.37 -7.35 -4.98
C HIS A 102 -5.84 -7.32 -4.84
N ILE A 103 -5.21 -6.33 -5.44
CA ILE A 103 -3.79 -6.05 -5.32
C ILE A 103 -3.63 -4.62 -4.81
N MET A 104 -3.09 -4.47 -3.61
CA MET A 104 -2.73 -3.19 -3.03
C MET A 104 -1.23 -2.95 -3.22
N THR A 105 -0.83 -1.71 -3.42
CA THR A 105 0.58 -1.35 -3.53
C THR A 105 0.87 0.04 -3.00
N THR A 106 2.05 0.20 -2.40
CA THR A 106 2.64 1.49 -2.06
C THR A 106 3.42 2.10 -3.22
N ASN A 107 3.54 1.36 -4.33
CA ASN A 107 4.25 1.79 -5.52
C ASN A 107 3.43 2.80 -6.31
N TYR A 108 4.11 3.67 -7.05
CA TYR A 108 3.45 4.75 -7.80
C TYR A 108 3.29 4.41 -9.29
N GLU A 109 4.15 3.55 -9.82
CA GLU A 109 4.16 3.05 -11.19
C GLU A 109 3.20 1.87 -11.40
N TYR A 110 2.94 1.54 -12.67
CA TYR A 110 1.91 0.57 -13.05
C TYR A 110 2.46 -0.80 -13.51
N THR A 111 3.61 -1.22 -12.96
CA THR A 111 4.25 -2.49 -13.35
C THR A 111 3.43 -3.71 -12.92
N LEU A 112 2.66 -3.61 -11.84
CA LEU A 112 1.77 -4.66 -11.35
C LEU A 112 0.55 -4.85 -12.25
N GLU A 113 0.01 -3.77 -12.79
CA GLU A 113 -1.08 -3.73 -13.77
C GLU A 113 -0.59 -4.26 -15.13
N GLY A 114 0.67 -4.02 -15.46
CA GLY A 114 1.28 -4.36 -16.75
C GLY A 114 0.94 -3.37 -17.87
N GLN A 115 0.10 -2.38 -17.58
CA GLN A 115 -0.24 -1.28 -18.47
C GLN A 115 -0.70 -0.06 -17.67
N ILE A 116 -0.59 1.12 -18.28
CA ILE A 116 -1.06 2.36 -17.67
C ILE A 116 -2.60 2.36 -17.65
N PRO A 117 -3.25 2.52 -16.49
CA PRO A 117 -4.70 2.64 -16.40
C PRO A 117 -5.23 3.86 -17.16
N VAL A 118 -6.20 3.66 -18.04
CA VAL A 118 -6.82 4.73 -18.84
C VAL A 118 -8.05 5.32 -18.17
N ASN A 119 -8.76 4.50 -17.39
CA ASN A 119 -10.03 4.86 -16.75
C ASN A 119 -9.87 4.99 -15.24
N ASN A 120 -10.52 6.00 -14.66
CA ASN A 120 -10.64 6.08 -13.20
C ASN A 120 -11.86 5.27 -12.74
N ASN A 121 -11.64 4.10 -12.13
CA ASN A 121 -12.69 3.22 -11.62
C ASN A 121 -13.02 3.46 -10.13
N SER A 122 -12.49 4.53 -9.55
CA SER A 122 -12.70 4.89 -8.15
C SER A 122 -14.12 5.39 -7.92
N VAL A 123 -14.70 5.03 -6.76
CA VAL A 123 -16.03 5.52 -6.38
C VAL A 123 -16.00 7.03 -6.13
N VAL A 124 -14.86 7.53 -5.66
CA VAL A 124 -14.57 8.95 -5.46
C VAL A 124 -13.35 9.32 -6.29
N ARG A 125 -13.41 10.46 -6.99
CA ARG A 125 -12.21 11.02 -7.62
C ARG A 125 -11.35 11.71 -6.56
N GLU A 126 -10.32 11.01 -6.11
CA GLU A 126 -9.36 11.53 -5.15
C GLU A 126 -8.18 12.21 -5.84
N THR A 127 -7.83 13.42 -5.40
CA THR A 127 -6.70 14.18 -5.95
C THR A 127 -5.43 14.05 -5.14
N THR A 128 -5.57 13.78 -3.83
CA THR A 128 -4.46 13.78 -2.86
C THR A 128 -4.43 12.42 -2.17
N TYR A 129 -5.21 12.23 -1.11
CA TYR A 129 -5.20 11.02 -0.29
C TYR A 129 -5.90 9.84 -0.96
N SER A 130 -5.36 8.63 -0.81
CA SER A 130 -5.86 7.38 -1.41
C SER A 130 -6.67 6.58 -0.39
N VAL A 131 -7.97 6.82 -0.30
CA VAL A 131 -8.90 5.96 0.47
C VAL A 131 -9.70 5.06 -0.47
N TYR A 132 -10.08 5.57 -1.64
CA TYR A 132 -10.92 4.88 -2.63
C TYR A 132 -10.22 4.65 -3.97
N ARG A 133 -9.04 5.24 -4.17
CA ARG A 133 -8.25 5.17 -5.41
C ARG A 133 -8.03 3.72 -5.84
N ARG A 134 -8.55 3.40 -7.03
CA ARG A 134 -8.40 2.07 -7.64
C ARG A 134 -8.52 2.10 -9.15
N HIS A 135 -7.94 1.07 -9.75
CA HIS A 135 -8.09 0.73 -11.15
C HIS A 135 -8.68 -0.67 -11.27
N GLN A 136 -9.63 -0.83 -12.19
CA GLN A 136 -10.15 -2.15 -12.53
C GLN A 136 -9.55 -2.57 -13.86
N LEU A 137 -8.86 -3.70 -13.85
CA LEU A 137 -8.24 -4.25 -15.03
C LEU A 137 -8.50 -5.77 -15.05
N HIS A 138 -9.14 -6.23 -16.12
CA HIS A 138 -9.68 -7.59 -16.23
C HIS A 138 -10.60 -7.92 -15.04
N ASN A 139 -10.30 -9.00 -14.29
CA ASN A 139 -11.02 -9.44 -13.10
C ASN A 139 -10.35 -8.98 -11.79
N LYS A 140 -9.44 -8.00 -11.85
CA LYS A 140 -8.68 -7.52 -10.69
C LYS A 140 -8.92 -6.05 -10.40
N THR A 141 -8.83 -5.72 -9.12
CA THR A 141 -8.80 -4.34 -8.63
C THR A 141 -7.44 -4.04 -8.04
N TYR A 142 -6.79 -3.01 -8.57
CA TYR A 142 -5.52 -2.50 -8.12
C TYR A 142 -5.72 -1.25 -7.27
N TRP A 143 -5.09 -1.18 -6.11
CA TRP A 143 -5.21 -0.09 -5.15
C TRP A 143 -3.84 0.54 -4.91
N HIS A 144 -3.63 1.74 -5.43
CA HIS A 144 -2.43 2.54 -5.14
C HIS A 144 -2.64 3.31 -3.84
N ILE A 145 -2.27 2.70 -2.71
CA ILE A 145 -2.62 3.20 -1.39
C ILE A 145 -1.82 4.46 -1.01
N HIS A 146 -0.65 4.67 -1.61
CA HIS A 146 0.20 5.86 -1.42
C HIS A 146 0.17 6.84 -2.60
N GLY A 147 -0.79 6.69 -3.51
CA GLY A 147 -0.91 7.53 -4.70
C GLY A 147 -0.20 6.92 -5.91
N GLU A 148 -0.21 7.64 -7.03
CA GLU A 148 0.17 7.10 -8.33
C GLU A 148 0.83 8.16 -9.23
N CYS A 149 1.67 7.72 -10.17
CA CYS A 149 2.48 8.60 -11.00
C CYS A 149 1.65 9.45 -11.98
N ASN A 150 0.49 8.98 -12.47
CA ASN A 150 -0.39 9.79 -13.32
C ASN A 150 -1.15 10.88 -12.54
N SER A 151 -1.15 10.83 -11.20
CA SER A 151 -1.72 11.86 -10.34
C SER A 151 -0.67 12.33 -9.34
N PRO A 152 0.36 13.09 -9.75
CA PRO A 152 1.51 13.41 -8.89
C PRO A 152 1.14 14.02 -7.54
N ASN A 153 0.09 14.83 -7.46
CA ASN A 153 -0.37 15.42 -6.19
C ASN A 153 -0.76 14.36 -5.13
N SER A 154 -1.06 13.14 -5.56
CA SER A 154 -1.44 12.04 -4.68
C SER A 154 -0.28 11.29 -4.05
N ILE A 155 0.92 11.46 -4.57
CA ILE A 155 2.11 10.76 -4.09
C ILE A 155 2.37 11.13 -2.63
N ASN A 156 2.39 10.11 -1.76
CA ASN A 156 2.62 10.19 -0.32
C ASN A 156 4.11 9.94 -0.04
N LEU A 157 4.80 10.91 0.57
CA LEU A 157 6.27 10.88 0.74
C LEU A 157 6.69 11.57 2.04
N GLY A 158 6.16 12.76 2.31
CA GLY A 158 6.41 13.57 3.50
C GLY A 158 5.42 13.36 4.63
N TYR A 159 5.74 13.86 5.83
CA TYR A 159 4.88 13.73 7.00
C TYR A 159 3.54 14.46 6.84
N GLU A 160 3.51 15.58 6.11
CA GLU A 160 2.24 16.28 5.85
C GLU A 160 1.27 15.37 5.08
N HIS A 161 1.80 14.58 4.15
CA HIS A 161 1.01 13.63 3.37
C HIS A 161 0.52 12.45 4.20
N TYR A 162 1.40 11.83 5.00
CA TYR A 162 1.02 10.72 5.88
C TYR A 162 -0.05 11.14 6.89
N CYS A 163 0.08 12.34 7.49
CA CYS A 163 -0.90 12.88 8.43
C CYS A 163 -2.26 13.11 7.76
N GLY A 164 -2.30 13.73 6.58
CA GLY A 164 -3.53 13.95 5.82
C GLY A 164 -4.17 12.65 5.34
N GLN A 165 -3.37 11.70 4.87
CA GLN A 165 -3.79 10.35 4.49
C GLN A 165 -4.45 9.63 5.68
N LEU A 166 -3.77 9.64 6.83
CA LEU A 166 -4.28 9.06 8.07
C LEU A 166 -5.61 9.69 8.52
N GLN A 167 -5.77 11.01 8.37
CA GLN A 167 -7.04 11.67 8.65
C GLN A 167 -8.17 11.12 7.74
N GLY A 168 -7.91 10.98 6.43
CA GLY A 168 -8.84 10.38 5.48
C GLY A 168 -9.22 8.94 5.86
N MET A 169 -8.23 8.13 6.21
CA MET A 169 -8.43 6.75 6.66
C MET A 169 -9.26 6.66 7.94
N ARG A 170 -9.00 7.54 8.92
CA ARG A 170 -9.77 7.62 10.17
C ARG A 170 -11.21 8.03 9.94
N ASN A 171 -11.44 9.00 9.06
CA ASN A 171 -12.78 9.43 8.69
C ASN A 171 -13.56 8.25 8.09
N TYR A 172 -13.00 7.56 7.10
CA TYR A 172 -13.63 6.37 6.54
C TYR A 172 -13.91 5.26 7.58
N THR A 173 -12.90 4.94 8.38
CA THR A 173 -12.95 3.78 9.29
C THR A 173 -13.85 4.02 10.50
N ILE A 174 -13.74 5.19 11.14
CA ILE A 174 -14.29 5.45 12.49
C ILE A 174 -15.42 6.47 12.48
N SER A 175 -15.19 7.63 11.85
CA SER A 175 -16.11 8.79 11.97
C SER A 175 -17.28 8.73 11.00
N GLY A 176 -17.04 8.22 9.80
CA GLY A 176 -17.88 8.42 8.63
C GLY A 176 -17.30 9.47 7.70
N THR A 177 -17.83 9.52 6.48
CA THR A 177 -17.46 10.50 5.45
C THR A 177 -18.68 11.32 5.06
N ASN A 178 -18.47 12.40 4.30
CA ASN A 178 -19.54 13.32 3.90
C ASN A 178 -19.54 13.54 2.38
N TYR A 179 -19.39 12.47 1.59
CA TYR A 179 -19.45 12.58 0.14
C TYR A 179 -20.90 12.75 -0.33
N SER A 180 -21.11 13.63 -1.30
CA SER A 180 -22.41 13.81 -1.95
C SER A 180 -22.74 12.67 -2.92
N ASN A 181 -21.75 11.88 -3.33
CA ASN A 181 -21.95 10.76 -4.25
C ASN A 181 -22.75 9.64 -3.55
N PRO A 182 -23.96 9.29 -4.01
CA PRO A 182 -24.82 8.29 -3.37
C PRO A 182 -24.24 6.87 -3.41
N ARG A 183 -23.21 6.62 -4.25
CA ARG A 183 -22.49 5.34 -4.28
C ARG A 183 -21.52 5.17 -3.12
N VAL A 184 -21.24 6.24 -2.36
CA VAL A 184 -20.35 6.21 -1.19
C VAL A 184 -21.18 6.04 0.07
N ASN A 185 -20.79 5.12 0.94
CA ASN A 185 -21.43 5.02 2.25
C ASN A 185 -20.76 5.97 3.23
N ASN A 186 -21.50 7.00 3.61
CA ASN A 186 -21.04 8.00 4.57
C ASN A 186 -21.01 7.49 6.02
N THR A 187 -21.62 6.34 6.31
CA THR A 187 -21.52 5.69 7.63
C THR A 187 -20.11 5.13 7.83
N SER A 188 -19.54 5.29 9.02
CA SER A 188 -18.22 4.70 9.29
C SER A 188 -18.18 3.19 9.06
N PHE A 189 -17.09 2.73 8.45
CA PHE A 189 -16.92 1.33 8.09
C PHE A 189 -17.12 0.37 9.27
N ILE A 190 -16.57 0.70 10.44
CA ILE A 190 -16.70 -0.13 11.65
C ILE A 190 -18.14 -0.24 12.14
N ARG A 191 -18.93 0.84 12.04
CA ARG A 191 -20.37 0.81 12.39
C ARG A 191 -21.17 -0.02 11.39
N GLN A 192 -20.73 -0.08 10.14
CA GLN A 192 -21.37 -0.95 9.15
C GLN A 192 -21.08 -2.42 9.44
N LEU A 193 -19.80 -2.77 9.71
CA LEU A 193 -19.40 -4.12 10.09
C LEU A 193 -20.07 -4.62 11.38
N SER A 194 -20.17 -3.77 12.41
CA SER A 194 -20.80 -4.15 13.68
C SER A 194 -22.30 -4.48 13.57
N LYS A 195 -22.95 -3.98 12.52
CA LYS A 195 -24.35 -4.30 12.19
C LYS A 195 -24.52 -5.54 11.31
N GLY A 196 -23.43 -6.26 11.01
CA GLY A 196 -23.45 -7.45 10.17
C GLY A 196 -23.84 -7.16 8.72
N LYS A 197 -23.67 -5.93 8.23
CA LYS A 197 -23.97 -5.61 6.83
C LYS A 197 -22.94 -6.29 5.93
N ARG A 198 -23.41 -7.02 4.91
CA ARG A 198 -22.55 -7.45 3.80
C ARG A 198 -22.27 -6.22 2.94
N LEU A 199 -21.02 -5.77 2.94
CA LEU A 199 -20.60 -4.56 2.23
C LEU A 199 -19.89 -4.93 0.94
N ALA A 200 -20.23 -4.22 -0.14
CA ALA A 200 -19.34 -4.18 -1.29
C ALA A 200 -18.04 -3.48 -0.86
N CYS A 201 -16.87 -3.99 -1.30
CA CYS A 201 -15.57 -3.38 -1.00
C CYS A 201 -15.52 -1.96 -1.60
N GLN A 202 -15.57 -0.93 -0.75
CA GLN A 202 -15.49 0.47 -1.18
C GLN A 202 -14.07 0.98 -1.12
N SER A 203 -13.29 0.52 -0.15
CA SER A 203 -11.91 0.95 0.11
C SER A 203 -10.99 -0.26 0.27
N TRP A 204 -9.71 -0.09 -0.05
CA TRP A 204 -8.66 -1.06 0.29
C TRP A 204 -8.58 -1.32 1.80
N ILE A 205 -9.00 -0.35 2.63
CA ILE A 205 -9.05 -0.46 4.09
C ILE A 205 -9.97 -1.62 4.50
N ASP A 206 -11.02 -1.89 3.73
CA ASP A 206 -11.98 -2.96 4.02
C ASP A 206 -11.29 -4.31 4.09
N LEU A 207 -10.35 -4.55 3.16
CA LEU A 207 -9.62 -5.79 2.99
C LEU A 207 -8.89 -6.19 4.28
N PHE A 208 -8.35 -5.21 5.02
CA PHE A 208 -7.67 -5.46 6.29
C PHE A 208 -8.58 -6.11 7.33
N PHE A 209 -9.90 -5.95 7.26
CA PHE A 209 -10.85 -6.52 8.22
C PHE A 209 -11.60 -7.74 7.69
N THR A 210 -11.59 -7.97 6.38
CA THR A 210 -12.52 -8.92 5.74
C THR A 210 -11.85 -9.98 4.88
N THR A 211 -10.59 -9.79 4.47
CA THR A 211 -9.93 -10.63 3.45
C THR A 211 -8.54 -11.03 3.93
N ASP A 212 -8.13 -12.28 3.67
CA ASP A 212 -6.75 -12.68 3.97
C ASP A 212 -5.78 -11.85 3.12
N ILE A 213 -4.72 -11.32 3.73
CA ILE A 213 -3.75 -10.44 3.05
C ILE A 213 -2.36 -11.05 3.11
N HIS A 214 -1.70 -11.10 1.96
CA HIS A 214 -0.29 -11.47 1.85
C HIS A 214 0.55 -10.23 1.52
N ILE A 215 1.42 -9.85 2.46
CA ILE A 215 2.29 -8.67 2.38
C ILE A 215 3.71 -9.12 2.01
N PHE A 216 4.24 -8.65 0.88
CA PHE A 216 5.63 -8.89 0.47
C PHE A 216 6.18 -7.73 -0.37
N GLY A 217 7.50 -7.64 -0.51
CA GLY A 217 8.16 -6.52 -1.18
C GLY A 217 8.04 -5.17 -0.47
N LEU A 218 7.37 -5.14 0.69
CA LEU A 218 7.17 -3.95 1.51
C LEU A 218 8.04 -4.02 2.76
N ALA A 219 8.95 -3.06 2.92
CA ALA A 219 9.78 -2.94 4.12
C ALA A 219 8.91 -2.73 5.36
N LEU A 220 7.83 -1.94 5.25
CA LEU A 220 6.92 -1.57 6.33
C LEU A 220 7.70 -0.97 7.51
N ASP A 221 8.48 0.07 7.22
CA ASP A 221 9.26 0.79 8.21
C ASP A 221 8.34 1.53 9.19
N PHE A 222 8.87 1.94 10.35
CA PHE A 222 8.07 2.60 11.39
C PHE A 222 7.50 3.97 10.96
N VAL A 223 7.99 4.53 9.85
CA VAL A 223 7.46 5.76 9.25
C VAL A 223 6.18 5.57 8.46
N GLU A 224 5.80 4.34 8.12
CA GLU A 224 4.53 3.99 7.45
C GLU A 224 3.36 4.09 8.43
N THR A 225 3.18 5.28 9.00
CA THR A 225 2.34 5.54 10.17
C THR A 225 0.87 5.24 9.94
N ASP A 226 0.42 5.35 8.69
CA ASP A 226 -0.93 5.05 8.25
C ASP A 226 -1.24 3.55 8.25
N LEU A 227 -0.33 2.73 7.72
CA LEU A 227 -0.40 1.26 7.78
C LEU A 227 -0.25 0.75 9.21
N TRP A 228 0.70 1.29 9.98
CA TRP A 228 0.84 0.93 11.41
C TRP A 228 -0.41 1.28 12.19
N TRP A 229 -0.98 2.47 11.99
CA TRP A 229 -2.24 2.84 12.61
C TRP A 229 -3.36 1.87 12.26
N LEU A 230 -3.47 1.45 10.99
CA LEU A 230 -4.51 0.52 10.53
C LEU A 230 -4.37 -0.86 11.19
N LEU A 231 -3.16 -1.41 11.24
CA LEU A 231 -2.85 -2.66 11.95
C LEU A 231 -3.16 -2.55 13.44
N THR A 232 -2.73 -1.47 14.09
CA THR A 232 -3.03 -1.18 15.50
C THR A 232 -4.53 -1.10 15.74
N TYR A 233 -5.25 -0.36 14.91
CA TYR A 233 -6.68 -0.19 15.07
C TYR A 233 -7.45 -1.51 14.85
N ARG A 234 -7.05 -2.31 13.86
CA ARG A 234 -7.56 -3.66 13.61
C ARG A 234 -7.34 -4.57 14.83
N ALA A 235 -6.11 -4.68 15.32
CA ALA A 235 -5.76 -5.52 16.47
C ALA A 235 -6.52 -5.10 17.74
N ARG A 236 -6.60 -3.79 18.03
CA ARG A 236 -7.40 -3.26 19.14
C ARG A 236 -8.88 -3.55 18.98
N SER A 237 -9.41 -3.49 17.76
CA SER A 237 -10.81 -3.84 17.49
C SER A 237 -11.08 -5.32 17.74
N LYS A 238 -10.15 -6.21 17.35
CA LYS A 238 -10.24 -7.66 17.58
C LYS A 238 -10.11 -8.01 19.07
N PHE A 239 -9.05 -7.59 19.74
CA PHE A 239 -8.72 -8.09 21.08
C PHE A 239 -9.31 -7.25 22.22
N TYR A 240 -9.28 -5.92 22.11
CA TYR A 240 -9.77 -5.05 23.18
C TYR A 240 -11.29 -4.84 23.07
N LYS A 241 -11.80 -4.50 21.86
CA LYS A 241 -13.25 -4.35 21.64
C LYS A 241 -13.99 -5.67 21.40
N ARG A 242 -13.26 -6.80 21.32
CA ARG A 242 -13.81 -8.16 21.10
C ARG A 242 -14.72 -8.25 19.87
N SER A 243 -14.35 -7.57 18.79
CA SER A 243 -15.14 -7.56 17.55
C SER A 243 -15.09 -8.91 16.85
N SER A 244 -16.24 -9.56 16.68
CA SER A 244 -16.35 -10.90 16.08
C SER A 244 -16.32 -10.93 14.54
N PHE A 245 -16.33 -9.76 13.91
CA PHE A 245 -16.31 -9.60 12.45
C PHE A 245 -14.90 -9.72 11.84
N ILE A 246 -13.83 -9.63 12.64
CA ILE A 246 -12.45 -9.76 12.18
C ILE A 246 -12.03 -11.22 12.27
N ARG A 247 -12.05 -11.93 11.13
CA ARG A 247 -11.75 -13.36 11.05
C ARG A 247 -10.60 -13.70 10.10
N ASN A 248 -10.25 -12.76 9.23
CA ASN A 248 -9.17 -12.89 8.27
C ASN A 248 -7.79 -12.95 8.95
N THR A 249 -6.80 -13.41 8.20
CA THR A 249 -5.39 -13.49 8.58
C THR A 249 -4.55 -12.57 7.70
N ILE A 250 -3.60 -11.85 8.31
CA ILE A 250 -2.59 -11.09 7.57
C ILE A 250 -1.26 -11.83 7.69
N TYR A 251 -0.58 -12.01 6.57
CA TYR A 251 0.71 -12.67 6.44
C TYR A 251 1.77 -11.65 6.00
N TYR A 252 2.90 -11.61 6.70
CA TYR A 252 4.06 -10.81 6.32
C TYR A 252 5.24 -11.70 5.97
N TYR A 253 5.69 -11.64 4.72
CA TYR A 253 6.77 -12.44 4.20
C TYR A 253 8.10 -11.71 4.36
N ILE A 254 9.12 -12.42 4.83
CA ILE A 254 10.46 -11.87 5.03
C ILE A 254 11.55 -12.91 4.68
N PRO A 255 12.66 -12.49 4.03
CA PRO A 255 13.84 -13.34 3.90
C PRO A 255 14.47 -13.66 5.26
N GLU A 256 14.93 -14.89 5.46
CA GLU A 256 15.50 -15.36 6.72
C GLU A 256 16.66 -14.46 7.22
N HIS A 257 17.56 -14.06 6.33
CA HIS A 257 18.72 -13.23 6.67
C HIS A 257 18.36 -11.80 7.17
N TYR A 258 17.10 -11.38 7.03
CA TYR A 258 16.61 -10.10 7.56
C TYR A 258 15.87 -10.22 8.89
N THR A 259 15.68 -11.43 9.41
CA THR A 259 14.89 -11.66 10.64
C THR A 259 15.53 -11.02 11.86
N GLU A 260 16.83 -11.23 12.10
CA GLU A 260 17.57 -10.67 13.25
C GLU A 260 17.51 -9.14 13.29
N ARG A 261 17.88 -8.48 12.19
CA ARG A 261 17.83 -7.01 12.09
C ARG A 261 16.41 -6.43 12.17
N SER A 262 15.39 -7.24 11.87
CA SER A 262 13.98 -6.83 11.87
C SER A 262 13.23 -7.25 13.14
N LYS A 263 13.91 -7.81 14.14
CA LYS A 263 13.27 -8.43 15.32
C LYS A 263 12.22 -7.54 15.98
N ALA A 264 12.55 -6.28 16.25
CA ALA A 264 11.62 -5.32 16.85
C ALA A 264 10.34 -5.13 16.00
N LYS A 265 10.47 -5.02 14.68
CA LYS A 265 9.34 -4.93 13.75
C LYS A 265 8.52 -6.22 13.74
N LEU A 266 9.18 -7.38 13.68
CA LEU A 266 8.51 -8.68 13.65
C LEU A 266 7.73 -8.95 14.94
N ASP A 267 8.26 -8.57 16.10
CA ASP A 267 7.56 -8.71 17.39
C ASP A 267 6.34 -7.79 17.46
N LEU A 268 6.45 -6.56 16.94
CA LEU A 268 5.30 -5.67 16.78
C LEU A 268 4.25 -6.26 15.83
N LEU A 269 4.63 -6.78 14.68
CA LEU A 269 3.70 -7.40 13.73
C LEU A 269 2.95 -8.59 14.35
N LYS A 270 3.65 -9.48 15.07
CA LYS A 270 3.02 -10.60 15.79
C LYS A 270 2.00 -10.10 16.82
N THR A 271 2.36 -9.06 17.58
CA THR A 271 1.45 -8.41 18.56
C THR A 271 0.20 -7.84 17.87
N HIS A 272 0.32 -7.43 16.61
CA HIS A 272 -0.76 -6.93 15.78
C HIS A 272 -1.56 -8.01 15.04
N ASP A 273 -1.45 -9.28 15.44
CA ASP A 273 -2.16 -10.42 14.80
C ASP A 273 -1.75 -10.67 13.35
N VAL A 274 -0.48 -10.36 13.02
CA VAL A 274 0.13 -10.67 11.72
C VAL A 274 1.00 -11.92 11.84
N LYS A 275 0.77 -12.90 10.96
CA LYS A 275 1.58 -14.11 10.86
C LYS A 275 2.85 -13.84 10.05
N ILE A 276 3.99 -14.14 10.62
CA ILE A 276 5.28 -14.00 9.93
C ILE A 276 5.58 -15.27 9.14
N VAL A 277 5.89 -15.11 7.85
CA VAL A 277 6.32 -16.19 6.96
C VAL A 277 7.77 -15.95 6.59
N ILE A 278 8.65 -16.81 7.10
CA ILE A 278 10.08 -16.74 6.81
C ILE A 278 10.37 -17.61 5.58
N ILE A 279 11.16 -17.08 4.65
CA ILE A 279 11.64 -17.80 3.46
C ILE A 279 13.16 -17.78 3.46
N ASN A 280 13.75 -18.96 3.41
CA ASN A 280 15.19 -19.15 3.32
C ASN A 280 15.57 -19.30 1.84
N GLU A 281 15.65 -18.16 1.15
CA GLU A 281 16.16 -18.05 -0.21
C GLU A 281 17.17 -16.91 -0.24
N ASN A 282 18.34 -17.16 -0.83
CA ASN A 282 19.45 -16.19 -0.89
C ASN A 282 19.32 -15.24 -2.07
N ASP A 283 18.70 -15.69 -3.15
CA ASP A 283 18.44 -14.89 -4.33
C ASP A 283 17.05 -14.24 -4.26
N LYS A 284 16.97 -12.98 -4.72
CA LYS A 284 15.73 -12.19 -4.66
C LYS A 284 14.65 -12.77 -5.58
N GLN A 285 15.02 -13.23 -6.77
CA GLN A 285 14.07 -13.82 -7.70
C GLN A 285 13.53 -15.15 -7.14
N SER A 286 14.40 -16.02 -6.61
CA SER A 286 14.00 -17.26 -5.91
C SER A 286 13.10 -17.00 -4.70
N TYR A 287 13.40 -15.97 -3.90
CA TYR A 287 12.56 -15.56 -2.77
C TYR A 287 11.13 -15.25 -3.20
N TYR A 288 10.94 -14.40 -4.21
CA TYR A 288 9.61 -14.08 -4.71
C TYR A 288 8.95 -15.28 -5.39
N GLN A 289 9.69 -16.10 -6.14
CA GLN A 289 9.15 -17.31 -6.75
C GLN A 289 8.57 -18.25 -5.70
N CYS A 290 9.28 -18.46 -4.58
CA CYS A 290 8.81 -19.27 -3.46
C CYS A 290 7.49 -18.74 -2.86
N ILE A 291 7.34 -17.41 -2.74
CA ILE A 291 6.07 -16.80 -2.32
C ILE A 291 4.96 -17.13 -3.31
N LEU A 292 5.19 -16.87 -4.60
CA LEU A 292 4.17 -17.04 -5.64
C LEU A 292 3.72 -18.50 -5.75
N ASP A 293 4.64 -19.46 -5.63
CA ASP A 293 4.30 -20.88 -5.68
C ASP A 293 3.50 -21.32 -4.46
N ARG A 294 3.82 -20.81 -3.25
CA ARG A 294 2.98 -21.03 -2.05
C ARG A 294 1.56 -20.47 -2.23
N LEU A 295 1.43 -19.30 -2.85
CA LEU A 295 0.14 -18.66 -3.08
C LEU A 295 -0.69 -19.39 -4.13
N LYS A 296 -0.06 -19.92 -5.21
CA LYS A 296 -0.74 -20.77 -6.20
C LYS A 296 -1.24 -22.09 -5.59
N ASN A 297 -0.47 -22.66 -4.66
CA ASN A 297 -0.80 -23.95 -4.02
C ASN A 297 -1.73 -23.81 -2.79
N SER A 298 -2.11 -22.60 -2.40
CA SER A 298 -3.07 -22.34 -1.32
C SER A 298 -4.53 -22.31 -1.81
N ILE A 299 -4.74 -22.70 -3.07
CA ILE A 299 -6.03 -22.86 -3.76
C ILE A 299 -6.50 -24.30 -3.62
#